data_AF-A0A5S9MJP1-F1
#
_entry.id   AF-A0A5S9MJP1-F1
#
_cell.length_a   1.000
_cell.length_b   1.000
_cell.length_c   1.000
_cell.angle_alpha   90.00
_cell.angle_beta   90.00
_cell.angle_gamma   90.00
#
_symmetry.space_group_name_H-M   'P 1'
#
loop_
_entity.id
_entity.type
_entity.pdbx_description
1 polymer ?
#
loop_
_entity_poly.entity_id
_entity_poly.type
_entity_poly.pdbx_seq_one_letter_code
_entity_poly.pdbx_strand_id
1 'polypeptide(L)' 'MILCREEFGKKIDKSIFPGIQGGPLMHVISAKAVSFGEVLNGDFKTYAQKTSLIMQNN' A
#
# COMPACT_ATOMS: atom_id res chain seq x y z
N MET A 1 2.28 4.71 4.56
CA MET A 1 0.95 4.14 4.85
C MET A 1 1.15 2.72 5.34
N ILE A 2 0.56 2.38 6.48
CA ILE A 2 0.72 1.07 7.12
C ILE A 2 -0.69 0.48 7.28
N LEU A 3 -0.93 -0.68 6.67
CA LEU A 3 -2.18 -1.42 6.87
C LEU A 3 -1.98 -2.33 8.08
N CYS A 4 -2.79 -2.15 9.11
CA CYS A 4 -2.70 -2.92 10.35
C CYS A 4 -4.11 -3.18 10.90
N ARG A 5 -4.21 -4.10 11.87
CA ARG A 5 -5.44 -4.26 12.64
C ARG A 5 -5.67 -3.04 13.52
N GLU A 6 -6.94 -2.73 13.76
CA GLU A 6 -7.35 -1.53 14.52
C GLU A 6 -6.67 -1.42 15.89
N GLU A 7 -6.51 -2.54 16.59
CA GLU A 7 -5.84 -2.64 17.91
C GLU A 7 -4.40 -2.09 17.92
N PHE A 8 -3.73 -2.04 16.76
CA PHE A 8 -2.36 -1.53 16.61
C PHE A 8 -2.29 -0.08 16.12
N GLY A 9 -3.37 0.49 15.59
CA GLY A 9 -3.36 1.77 14.87
C GLY A 9 -2.72 2.90 15.68
N LYS A 10 -3.23 3.16 16.89
CA LYS A 10 -2.71 4.23 17.77
C LYS A 10 -1.23 4.05 18.13
N LYS A 11 -0.80 2.79 18.34
CA LYS A 11 0.60 2.50 18.70
C LYS A 11 1.51 2.78 17.52
N ILE A 12 1.12 2.34 16.33
CA ILE A 12 1.86 2.54 15.08
C ILE A 12 1.95 4.03 14.75
N ASP A 13 0.83 4.75 14.79
CA ASP A 13 0.80 6.19 14.45
C ASP A 13 1.78 6.99 15.31
N LYS A 14 1.79 6.73 16.63
CA LYS A 14 2.69 7.40 17.58
C LYS A 14 4.17 7.03 17.36
N SER A 15 4.46 5.78 16.97
CA SER A 15 5.82 5.36 16.63
C SER A 15 6.33 6.02 15.34
N ILE A 16 5.45 6.28 14.38
CA ILE A 16 5.82 6.92 13.12
C ILE A 16 5.93 8.44 13.27
N PHE A 17 4.94 9.11 13.85
CA PHE A 17 4.95 10.55 14.09
C PHE A 17 4.60 10.87 15.55
N PRO A 18 5.42 11.67 16.27
CA PRO A 18 6.64 12.35 15.84
C PRO A 18 7.92 11.48 15.96
N GLY A 19 7.79 10.16 16.13
CA GLY A 19 8.92 9.27 16.47
C GLY A 19 9.99 9.14 15.39
N ILE A 20 9.63 8.59 14.22
CA ILE A 20 10.59 8.26 13.15
C ILE A 20 10.56 9.30 12.03
N GLN A 21 9.39 9.81 11.70
CA GLN A 21 9.16 10.75 10.61
C GLN A 21 8.68 12.09 11.14
N GLY A 22 9.06 13.16 10.44
CA GLY A 22 8.48 14.49 10.59
C GLY A 22 7.21 14.63 9.75
N GLY A 23 7.21 15.49 8.75
CA GLY A 23 6.05 15.69 7.88
C GLY A 23 5.76 14.51 6.93
N PRO A 24 4.48 14.30 6.55
CA PRO A 24 4.12 13.26 5.59
C PRO A 24 4.60 13.60 4.17
N LEU A 25 5.03 12.58 3.41
CA LEU A 25 5.38 12.70 1.99
C LEU A 25 4.12 12.70 1.13
N MET A 26 3.43 13.84 1.04
CA MET A 26 2.12 13.94 0.37
C MET A 26 2.12 13.48 -1.09
N HIS A 27 3.18 13.74 -1.85
CA HIS A 27 3.32 13.28 -3.23
C HIS A 27 3.30 11.74 -3.35
N VAL A 28 3.92 11.04 -2.39
CA VAL A 28 3.89 9.57 -2.32
C VAL A 28 2.51 9.06 -1.91
N ILE A 29 1.84 9.76 -0.99
CA ILE A 29 0.48 9.41 -0.57
C ILE A 29 -0.50 9.52 -1.74
N SER A 30 -0.43 10.61 -2.51
CA SER A 30 -1.25 10.81 -3.72
C SER A 30 -0.98 9.73 -4.77
N ALA A 31 0.29 9.41 -5.04
CA ALA A 31 0.64 8.35 -5.98
C ALA A 31 0.06 6.98 -5.55
N LYS A 32 0.14 6.65 -4.27
CA LYS A 32 -0.44 5.40 -3.73
C LYS A 32 -1.97 5.36 -3.84
N ALA A 33 -2.65 6.49 -3.66
CA ALA A 33 -4.10 6.57 -3.82
C ALA A 33 -4.51 6.27 -5.28
N VAL A 34 -3.80 6.83 -6.26
CA VAL A 34 -4.01 6.53 -7.69
C VAL A 34 -3.80 5.04 -7.96
N SER A 35 -2.68 4.47 -7.49
CA SER A 35 -2.40 3.04 -7.67
C SER A 35 -3.47 2.14 -7.05
N PHE A 36 -4.02 2.48 -5.88
CA PHE A 36 -5.14 1.70 -5.32
C PHE A 36 -6.43 1.83 -6.12
N GLY A 37 -6.69 3.00 -6.72
CA GLY A 37 -7.78 3.15 -7.68
C GLY A 37 -7.62 2.23 -8.89
N GLU A 38 -6.41 2.15 -9.45
CA GLU A 38 -6.11 1.25 -10.58
C GLU A 38 -6.29 -0.23 -10.22
N VAL A 39 -5.89 -0.63 -9.01
CA VAL A 39 -6.04 -2.02 -8.53
C VAL A 39 -7.51 -2.44 -8.41
N LEU A 40 -8.42 -1.50 -8.15
CA LEU A 40 -9.86 -1.79 -8.09
C LEU A 40 -10.48 -2.02 -9.47
N ASN A 41 -9.78 -1.67 -10.56
CA ASN A 41 -10.23 -2.00 -11.90
C ASN A 41 -10.04 -3.50 -12.18
N GLY A 42 -11.04 -4.15 -12.79
CA GLY A 42 -11.06 -5.60 -13.02
C GLY A 42 -9.87 -6.12 -13.84
N ASP A 43 -9.32 -5.29 -14.73
CA ASP A 43 -8.16 -5.64 -15.57
C ASP A 43 -6.89 -5.91 -14.75
N PHE A 44 -6.75 -5.27 -13.58
CA PHE A 44 -5.59 -5.47 -12.72
C PHE A 44 -5.53 -6.91 -12.19
N LYS A 45 -6.69 -7.56 -11.93
CA LYS A 45 -6.74 -8.96 -11.50
C LYS A 45 -6.16 -9.90 -12.56
N THR A 46 -6.54 -9.70 -13.82
CA THR A 46 -6.02 -10.49 -14.95
C THR A 46 -4.52 -10.30 -15.10
N TYR A 47 -4.04 -9.05 -15.01
CA TYR A 47 -2.62 -8.73 -15.04
C TYR A 47 -1.83 -9.39 -13.89
N ALA A 48 -2.35 -9.30 -12.66
CA ALA A 48 -1.73 -9.89 -11.48
C ALA A 48 -1.65 -11.42 -11.61
N GLN A 49 -2.72 -12.07 -12.06
CA GLN A 49 -2.74 -13.52 -12.31
C GLN A 49 -1.71 -13.94 -13.37
N LYS A 50 -1.62 -13.20 -14.49
CA LYS A 50 -0.63 -13.46 -15.53
C LYS A 50 0.81 -13.39 -14.99
N THR A 51 1.10 -12.40 -14.15
CA THR A 51 2.42 -12.24 -13.52
C THR A 51 2.74 -13.38 -12.54
N SER A 52 1.79 -13.76 -11.68
CA SER A 52 1.98 -14.88 -10.74
C SER A 52 2.16 -16.23 -11.46
N LEU A 53 1.46 -16.45 -12.57
CA LEU A 53 1.62 -17.65 -13.39
C LEU A 53 3.03 -17.73 -14.00
N ILE A 54 3.58 -16.61 -14.48
CA ILE A 54 4.95 -16.57 -15.00
C ILE A 54 5.96 -16.88 -13.89
N MET A 55 5.73 -16.40 -12.67
CA MET A 55 6.62 -16.66 -11.53
C MET A 55 6.62 -18.12 -11.03
N GLN A 56 5.57 -18.90 -11.28
CA GLN A 56 5.49 -20.32 -10.89
C GLN A 56 6.09 -21.29 -11.92
N ASN A 57 6.39 -20.82 -13.14
CA ASN A 57 6.93 -21.63 -14.24
C ASN A 57 8.44 -21.42 -14.45
N ASN A 58 9.12 -20.77 -13.48
CA ASN A 58 10.58 -20.61 -13.37
C ASN A 58 11.06 -21.23 -12.05
#